data_AF-A0A1F3EYD3-F1
#
_entry.id   AF-A0A1F3EYD3-F1
#
_cell.length_a   1.000
_cell.length_b   1.000
_cell.length_c   1.000
_cell.angle_alpha   90.00
_cell.angle_beta   90.00
_cell.angle_gamma   90.00
#
_symmetry.space_group_name_H-M   'P 1'
#
loop_
_entity.id
_entity.type
_entity.pdbx_description
1 polymer ?
#
loop_
_entity_poly.entity_id
_entity_poly.type
_entity_poly.pdbx_seq_one_letter_code
_entity_poly.pdbx_strand_id
1 'polypeptide(L)' 'MNLTNREIEVLKLIVKEFNCKQIAEKLNISVHTVQSHRKNLYKKTKSKTIIGLVNYAHFQKIV' A
#
# COMPACT_ATOMS: atom_id res chain seq x y z
N MET A 1 -14.15 1.62 -8.37
CA MET A 1 -13.31 2.17 -7.28
C MET A 1 -12.14 1.21 -7.16
N ASN A 2 -11.09 1.42 -7.97
CA ASN A 2 -10.05 0.41 -8.15
C ASN A 2 -8.70 1.00 -7.73
N LEU A 3 -7.92 0.19 -7.03
CA LEU A 3 -6.52 0.50 -6.77
C LEU A 3 -5.75 0.43 -8.09
N THR A 4 -4.80 1.34 -8.29
CA THR A 4 -3.89 1.25 -9.43
C THR A 4 -2.91 0.10 -9.21
N ASN A 5 -2.28 -0.39 -10.28
CA ASN A 5 -1.26 -1.45 -10.18
C ASN A 5 -0.16 -1.08 -9.17
N ARG A 6 0.30 0.17 -9.17
CA ARG A 6 1.30 0.67 -8.22
C ARG A 6 0.79 0.70 -6.78
N GLU A 7 -0.46 1.09 -6.55
CA GLU A 7 -1.07 1.03 -5.22
C GLU A 7 -1.21 -0.42 -4.72
N ILE A 8 -1.53 -1.36 -5.61
CA ILE A 8 -1.58 -2.79 -5.29
C ILE A 8 -0.19 -3.32 -4.92
N GLU A 9 0.85 -2.98 -5.67
CA GLU A 9 2.23 -3.37 -5.34
C GLU A 9 2.66 -2.83 -3.97
N VAL A 10 2.40 -1.54 -3.70
CA VAL A 10 2.67 -0.93 -2.39
C VAL A 10 1.88 -1.63 -1.29
N LEU A 11 0.61 -1.94 -1.51
CA LEU A 11 -0.24 -2.65 -0.54
C LEU A 11 0.30 -4.06 -0.23
N LYS A 12 0.72 -4.81 -1.26
CA LYS A 12 1.34 -6.13 -1.09
C LYS A 12 2.62 -6.08 -0.26
N LEU A 13 3.43 -5.04 -0.44
CA LEU A 13 4.65 -4.87 0.35
C LEU A 13 4.35 -4.42 1.79
N ILE A 14 3.27 -3.66 2.02
CA ILE A 14 2.79 -3.35 3.37
C ILE A 14 2.34 -4.60 4.11
N VAL A 15 1.62 -5.50 3.43
CA VAL A 15 1.21 -6.80 4.01
C VAL A 15 2.43 -7.65 4.39
N LYS A 16 3.53 -7.53 3.66
CA LYS A 16 4.83 -8.15 3.98
C LYS A 16 5.67 -7.37 5.01
N GLU A 17 5.04 -6.42 5.71
CA GLU A 17 5.64 -5.63 6.79
C GLU A 17 6.84 -4.76 6.38
N PHE A 18 6.97 -4.41 5.10
CA PHE A 18 8.01 -3.48 4.66
C PHE A 18 7.67 -2.02 5.03
N ASN A 19 8.68 -1.28 5.48
CA ASN A 19 8.54 0.16 5.74
C ASN A 19 8.69 1.00 4.44
N CYS A 20 8.38 2.30 4.49
CA CYS A 20 8.42 3.16 3.29
C CYS A 20 9.77 3.19 2.58
N LYS A 21 10.89 3.10 3.31
CA LYS A 21 12.24 3.11 2.72
C LYS A 21 12.49 1.80 1.95
N GLN A 22 12.19 0.67 2.57
CA GLN A 22 12.31 -0.65 1.94
C GLN A 22 11.39 -0.79 0.72
N ILE A 23 10.18 -0.25 0.79
CA ILE A 23 9.25 -0.24 -0.35
C ILE A 23 9.79 0.63 -1.48
N ALA A 24 10.34 1.80 -1.16
CA ALA A 24 10.93 2.72 -2.13
C ALA A 24 12.10 2.06 -2.88
N GLU A 25 12.99 1.39 -2.16
CA GLU A 25 14.09 0.61 -2.74
C GLU A 25 13.59 -0.53 -3.64
N LYS A 26 12.63 -1.33 -3.17
CA LYS A 26 12.09 -2.47 -3.95
C LYS A 26 11.37 -2.05 -5.22
N LEU A 27 10.68 -0.90 -5.19
CA LEU A 27 9.92 -0.40 -6.33
C LEU A 27 10.72 0.58 -7.21
N ASN A 28 11.97 0.88 -6.82
CA ASN A 28 12.86 1.84 -7.46
C ASN A 28 12.20 3.23 -7.65
N ILE A 29 11.61 3.75 -6.57
CA ILE A 29 10.93 5.06 -6.52
C ILE A 29 11.32 5.82 -5.25
N SER A 30 10.98 7.11 -5.17
CA SER A 30 11.26 7.89 -3.96
C SER A 30 10.34 7.48 -2.79
N VAL A 31 10.83 7.68 -1.56
CA VAL A 31 10.04 7.50 -0.33
C VAL A 31 8.80 8.40 -0.32
N HIS A 32 8.89 9.61 -0.87
CA HIS A 32 7.77 10.54 -1.02
C HIS A 32 6.69 9.98 -1.96
N THR A 33 7.10 9.31 -3.03
CA THR A 33 6.18 8.63 -3.96
C THR A 33 5.44 7.49 -3.24
N VAL A 34 6.14 6.68 -2.43
CA VAL A 34 5.52 5.64 -1.60
C VAL A 34 4.51 6.23 -0.61
N GLN A 35 4.85 7.33 0.07
CA GLN A 35 3.93 8.01 0.99
C GLN A 35 2.67 8.50 0.28
N SER A 36 2.81 9.03 -0.93
CA SER A 36 1.68 9.44 -1.77
C SER A 36 0.76 8.26 -2.11
N HIS A 37 1.34 7.12 -2.52
CA HIS A 37 0.56 5.89 -2.74
C HIS A 37 -0.14 5.41 -1.47
N ARG A 38 0.52 5.45 -0.30
CA ARG A 38 -0.09 5.09 0.99
C ARG A 38 -1.26 6.01 1.34
N LYS A 39 -1.12 7.31 1.14
CA LYS A 39 -2.20 8.29 1.37
C LYS A 39 -3.42 7.99 0.48
N ASN A 40 -3.18 7.68 -0.79
CA ASN A 40 -4.24 7.30 -1.71
C ASN A 40 -4.88 5.96 -1.35
N LEU A 41 -4.09 4.97 -0.92
CA LEU A 41 -4.59 3.71 -0.39
C LEU A 41 -5.53 3.93 0.79
N TYR A 42 -5.16 4.74 1.78
CA TYR A 42 -6.06 5.06 2.91
C TYR A 42 -7.36 5.70 2.43
N LYS A 43 -7.29 6.68 1.52
CA LYS A 43 -8.48 7.34 0.97
C LYS A 43 -9.38 6.39 0.19
N LYS A 44 -8.82 5.53 -0.65
CA LYS A 44 -9.57 4.60 -1.53
C LYS A 44 -10.12 3.40 -0.79
N THR A 45 -9.40 2.87 0.20
CA THR A 45 -9.84 1.74 1.02
C THR A 45 -10.68 2.18 2.22
N LYS A 46 -10.79 3.49 2.47
CA LYS A 46 -11.38 4.09 3.68
C LYS A 46 -10.75 3.57 4.98
N SER A 47 -9.52 3.06 4.90
CA SER A 47 -8.75 2.60 6.05
C SER A 47 -8.13 3.79 6.79
N LYS A 48 -8.05 3.69 8.12
CA LYS A 48 -7.38 4.68 8.97
C LYS A 48 -6.05 4.19 9.54
N THR A 49 -5.78 2.90 9.45
CA THR A 49 -4.61 2.24 10.05
C THR A 49 -3.97 1.26 9.08
N ILE A 50 -2.70 0.94 9.32
CA ILE A 50 -1.96 -0.08 8.54
C ILE A 50 -2.69 -1.42 8.62
N ILE A 51 -3.15 -1.80 9.82
CA ILE A 51 -3.95 -3.01 10.04
C ILE A 51 -5.22 -3.00 9.17
N GLY A 52 -5.88 -1.85 9.03
CA GLY A 52 -7.02 -1.69 8.13
C GLY A 52 -6.66 -1.95 6.65
N LEU A 53 -5.49 -1.48 6.21
CA LEU A 53 -4.99 -1.78 4.86
C LEU A 53 -4.68 -3.27 4.68
N VAL A 54 -4.06 -3.91 5.67
CA VAL A 54 -3.75 -5.35 5.64
C VAL A 54 -5.05 -6.17 5.56
N ASN A 55 -6.01 -5.88 6.44
CA ASN A 55 -7.32 -6.54 6.42
C ASN A 55 -8.03 -6.35 5.07
N TYR A 56 -8.00 -5.12 4.52
CA TYR A 56 -8.56 -4.85 3.21
C TYR A 56 -7.93 -5.72 2.11
N ALA A 57 -6.61 -5.87 2.13
CA ALA A 57 -5.89 -6.69 1.15
C ALA A 57 -6.36 -8.16 1.18
N HIS A 58 -6.56 -8.72 2.38
CA HIS A 58 -7.10 -10.08 2.55
C HIS A 58 -8.57 -10.19 2.12
N PHE A 59 -9.43 -9.25 2.52
CA PHE A 59 -10.85 -9.27 2.15
C PHE A 59 -11.07 -9.18 0.63
N GLN A 60 -10.22 -8.42 -0.06
CA GLN A 60 -10.30 -8.26 -1.52
C GLN A 60 -9.51 -9.33 -2.29
N LYS A 61 -8.94 -10.35 -1.61
CA LYS A 61 -8.10 -11.41 -2.22
C LYS A 61 -6.97 -10.85 -3.09
N ILE A 62 -6.42 -9.71 -2.70
CA ILE A 62 -5.23 -9.13 -3.34
C ILE A 62 -3.97 -9.93 -2.94
N VAL A 63 -4.05 -10.55 -1.76
CA VAL A 63 -3.08 -11.45 -1.11
C VAL A 63 -3.78 -12.65 -0.51
#